data_AF-A0A8S2FCI3-F1
#
_entry.id   AF-A0A8S2FCI3-F1
#
_cell.length_a   1.000
_cell.length_b   1.000
_cell.length_c   1.000
_cell.angle_alpha   90.00
_cell.angle_beta   90.00
_cell.angle_gamma   90.00
#
_symmetry.space_group_name_H-M   'P 1'
#
loop_
_entity.id
_entity.type
_entity.pdbx_description
1 polymer ?
#
loop_
_entity_poly.entity_id
_entity_poly.type
_entity_poly.pdbx_seq_one_letter_code
_entity_poly.pdbx_strand_id
1 'polypeptide(L)'
;MLPNIAYSELNRLESNDSTSLHEATLSGHKEIVWLLLHERGCQRHQRNNHGLTAYEVAKTDEMRQLFHRPSNINRFCDNLDQDMQLTFEIISLTTNDKASQSHDAKDDADENDEIMPGGFVQGLQTKEEIQRALAFAAHCRACLQSKGMIYISCFIGKYIYNNHHDHNKHVKQKEFYNSFIDKTFRITELQNIIDTEVLFTHPEYEKCNELLSIYSNSGKCESLLQLYTLETPFYKKLREKQVLPLFSCIALNLPYLKRRYFRGESYRGVTMTNDDLRSYRWALKNNDRLIQIKTFASTSTDREIAESFAQSLETSSIENKISVLMTFRFPQVCDTAINLGKIPKYDLPCLSEYEDESEILILPLTFFRVKNIEINNLSNGRQLLYIIRLENVLFEKASVLHTLPAYMKLCIKHEYKKQKEKHHI
;
A
#
# COMPACT_ATOMS: atom_id res chain seq x y z
N MET A 1 10.93 -22.64 -29.81
CA MET A 1 9.94 -22.38 -28.75
C MET A 1 10.10 -23.47 -27.71
N LEU A 2 10.50 -23.13 -26.48
CA LEU A 2 10.44 -24.10 -25.39
C LEU A 2 8.97 -24.48 -25.15
N PRO A 3 8.66 -25.75 -24.84
CA PRO A 3 7.29 -26.21 -24.60
C PRO A 3 6.58 -25.34 -23.55
N ASN A 4 5.25 -25.36 -23.58
CA ASN A 4 4.42 -24.73 -22.56
C ASN A 4 4.52 -25.58 -21.27
N ILE A 5 5.65 -25.47 -20.57
CA ILE A 5 5.90 -26.16 -19.30
C ILE A 5 4.89 -25.62 -18.28
N ALA A 6 4.15 -26.52 -17.64
CA ALA A 6 3.20 -26.16 -16.60
C ALA A 6 3.92 -25.51 -15.41
N TYR A 7 3.26 -24.57 -14.73
CA TYR A 7 3.82 -23.88 -13.57
C TYR A 7 4.29 -24.83 -12.46
N SER A 8 3.56 -25.92 -12.22
CA SER A 8 3.93 -26.95 -11.25
C SER A 8 5.20 -27.71 -11.64
N GLU A 9 5.41 -27.96 -12.94
CA GLU A 9 6.61 -28.64 -13.44
C GLU A 9 7.82 -27.69 -13.42
N LEU A 10 7.61 -26.40 -13.70
CA LEU A 10 8.64 -25.36 -13.65
C LEU A 10 9.30 -25.27 -12.27
N ASN A 11 8.48 -25.37 -11.22
CA ASN A 11 8.87 -25.25 -9.82
C ASN A 11 9.05 -26.61 -9.12
N ARG A 12 9.13 -27.69 -9.90
CA ARG A 12 9.34 -29.03 -9.36
C ARG A 12 10.67 -29.10 -8.62
N LEU A 13 10.64 -29.79 -7.47
CA LEU A 13 11.83 -30.08 -6.68
C LEU A 13 12.51 -31.35 -7.18
N GLU A 14 13.81 -31.25 -7.39
CA GLU A 14 14.69 -32.38 -7.65
C GLU A 14 15.03 -33.12 -6.34
N SER A 15 15.77 -34.23 -6.44
CA SER A 15 16.14 -35.06 -5.27
C SER A 15 16.92 -34.33 -4.16
N ASN A 16 17.53 -33.19 -4.47
CA ASN A 16 18.23 -32.30 -3.53
C ASN A 16 17.37 -31.10 -3.08
N ASP A 17 16.07 -31.14 -3.30
CA ASP A 17 15.11 -30.05 -3.17
C ASP A 17 15.49 -28.77 -3.95
N SER A 18 16.44 -28.85 -4.90
CA SER A 18 16.70 -27.75 -5.83
C SER A 18 15.61 -27.66 -6.90
N THR A 19 15.37 -26.45 -7.37
CA THR A 19 14.56 -26.21 -8.58
C THR A 19 15.45 -25.97 -9.79
N SER A 20 14.86 -25.96 -10.98
CA SER A 20 15.53 -25.53 -12.22
C SER A 20 16.24 -24.18 -12.09
N LEU A 21 15.64 -23.24 -11.33
CA LEU A 21 16.22 -21.93 -11.06
C LEU A 21 17.50 -22.01 -10.22
N HIS A 22 17.57 -22.90 -9.22
CA HIS A 22 18.78 -23.10 -8.41
C HIS A 22 19.93 -23.60 -9.27
N GLU A 23 19.70 -24.64 -10.08
CA GLU A 23 20.74 -25.27 -10.89
C GLU A 23 21.24 -24.33 -12.00
N ALA A 24 20.34 -23.59 -12.66
CA ALA A 24 20.72 -22.56 -13.64
C ALA A 24 21.57 -21.45 -13.01
N THR A 25 21.20 -21.03 -11.79
CA THR A 25 21.93 -20.00 -11.04
C THR A 25 23.31 -20.48 -10.60
N LEU A 26 23.41 -21.69 -10.05
CA LEU A 26 24.66 -22.30 -9.58
C LEU A 26 25.65 -22.54 -10.72
N SER A 27 25.13 -22.89 -11.90
CA SER A 27 25.89 -23.17 -13.12
C SER A 27 26.27 -21.91 -13.91
N GLY A 28 25.74 -20.73 -13.53
CA GLY A 28 26.06 -19.47 -14.20
C GLY A 28 25.30 -19.22 -15.51
N HIS A 29 24.19 -19.92 -15.77
CA HIS A 29 23.43 -19.83 -17.02
C HIS A 29 22.48 -18.62 -17.01
N LYS A 30 23.06 -17.43 -17.23
CA LYS A 30 22.37 -16.13 -17.14
C LYS A 30 21.10 -16.06 -17.99
N GLU A 31 21.14 -16.56 -19.22
CA GLU A 31 20.01 -16.52 -20.16
C GLU A 31 18.85 -17.40 -19.68
N ILE A 32 19.16 -18.56 -19.09
CA ILE A 32 18.16 -19.46 -18.53
C ILE A 32 17.54 -18.84 -17.28
N VAL A 33 18.36 -18.28 -16.39
CA VAL A 33 17.88 -17.58 -15.19
C VAL A 33 16.97 -16.42 -15.58
N TRP A 34 17.36 -15.62 -16.56
CA TRP A 34 16.55 -14.51 -17.06
C TRP A 34 15.20 -14.99 -17.62
N LEU A 35 15.21 -16.05 -18.44
CA LEU A 35 14.00 -16.67 -18.99
C LEU A 35 13.04 -17.16 -17.87
N LEU A 36 13.58 -17.87 -16.87
CA LEU A 36 12.79 -18.43 -15.77
C LEU A 36 12.15 -17.34 -14.91
N LEU A 37 12.91 -16.28 -14.60
CA LEU A 37 12.47 -15.18 -13.75
C LEU A 37 11.48 -14.25 -14.45
N HIS A 38 11.72 -13.90 -15.71
CA HIS A 38 11.00 -12.80 -16.38
C HIS A 38 9.96 -13.27 -17.40
N GLU A 39 10.13 -14.44 -18.02
CA GLU A 39 9.16 -14.94 -19.01
C GLU A 39 8.21 -16.01 -18.47
N ARG A 40 8.55 -16.66 -17.35
CA ARG A 40 7.80 -17.84 -16.85
C ARG A 40 7.24 -17.70 -15.43
N GLY A 41 7.58 -16.64 -14.68
CA GLY A 41 7.03 -16.36 -13.35
C GLY A 41 7.37 -17.39 -12.28
N CYS A 42 8.55 -18.01 -12.33
CA CYS A 42 8.93 -19.08 -11.39
C CYS A 42 8.96 -18.63 -9.90
N GLN A 43 8.96 -19.60 -8.98
CA GLN A 43 9.07 -19.34 -7.55
C GLN A 43 10.50 -18.95 -7.17
N ARG A 44 10.69 -17.69 -6.79
CA ARG A 44 12.01 -17.15 -6.39
C ARG A 44 12.45 -17.59 -5.00
N HIS A 45 11.51 -17.75 -4.08
CA HIS A 45 11.80 -18.01 -2.67
C HIS A 45 11.77 -19.50 -2.31
N GLN A 46 11.66 -20.41 -3.29
CA GLN A 46 11.79 -21.83 -3.02
C GLN A 46 13.19 -22.09 -2.44
N ARG A 47 13.26 -22.86 -1.36
CA ARG A 47 14.51 -23.21 -0.70
C ARG A 47 14.90 -24.64 -1.03
N ASN A 48 16.19 -24.85 -1.25
CA ASN A 48 16.76 -26.18 -1.42
C ASN A 48 17.05 -26.90 -0.08
N ASN A 49 17.64 -28.09 -0.14
CA ASN A 49 18.02 -28.88 1.04
C ASN A 49 19.02 -28.17 1.98
N HIS A 50 19.67 -27.10 1.54
CA HIS A 50 20.55 -26.27 2.37
C HIS A 50 19.81 -25.08 3.00
N GLY A 51 18.50 -24.94 2.76
CA GLY A 51 17.70 -23.82 3.23
C GLY A 51 17.98 -22.51 2.49
N LEU A 52 18.64 -22.57 1.32
CA LEU A 52 19.03 -21.41 0.51
C LEU A 52 18.06 -21.20 -0.65
N THR A 53 17.77 -19.95 -0.98
CA THR A 53 17.08 -19.58 -2.22
C THR A 53 18.05 -19.56 -3.41
N ALA A 54 17.52 -19.53 -4.63
CA ALA A 54 18.38 -19.41 -5.82
C ALA A 54 19.22 -18.12 -5.79
N TYR A 55 18.66 -17.00 -5.29
CA TYR A 55 19.39 -15.74 -5.10
C TYR A 55 20.60 -15.92 -4.17
N GLU A 56 20.44 -16.65 -3.07
CA GLU A 56 21.50 -16.91 -2.10
C GLU A 56 22.59 -17.86 -2.63
N VAL A 57 22.23 -18.75 -3.56
CA VAL A 57 23.17 -19.68 -4.24
C VAL A 57 24.03 -18.98 -5.31
N ALA A 58 23.62 -17.80 -5.80
CA ALA A 58 24.34 -17.06 -6.81
C ALA A 58 25.78 -16.74 -6.37
N LYS A 59 26.77 -17.12 -7.20
CA LYS A 59 28.21 -16.94 -6.91
C LYS A 59 28.73 -15.53 -7.22
N THR A 60 28.14 -14.85 -8.19
CA THR A 60 28.60 -13.55 -8.70
C THR A 60 27.51 -12.49 -8.51
N ASP A 61 27.93 -11.24 -8.34
CA ASP A 61 26.99 -10.11 -8.25
C ASP A 61 26.22 -9.90 -9.56
N GLU A 62 26.87 -10.17 -10.69
CA GLU A 62 26.22 -10.17 -12.02
C GLU A 62 25.03 -11.14 -12.09
N MET A 63 25.12 -12.29 -11.41
CA MET A 63 24.02 -13.25 -11.36
C MET A 63 22.92 -12.76 -10.40
N ARG A 64 23.28 -12.17 -9.25
CA ARG A 64 22.32 -11.57 -8.32
C ARG A 64 21.53 -10.44 -8.96
N GLN A 65 22.16 -9.64 -9.81
CA GLN A 65 21.50 -8.55 -10.55
C GLN A 65 20.34 -9.06 -11.43
N LEU A 66 20.34 -10.31 -11.89
CA LEU A 66 19.22 -10.86 -12.68
C LEU A 66 17.95 -11.06 -11.85
N PHE A 67 18.08 -11.17 -10.53
CA PHE A 67 16.96 -11.27 -9.59
C PHE A 67 16.40 -9.90 -9.23
N HIS A 68 17.14 -8.82 -9.48
CA HIS A 68 16.66 -7.48 -9.20
C HIS A 68 15.46 -7.16 -10.09
N ARG A 69 14.66 -6.18 -9.66
CA ARG A 69 13.52 -5.71 -10.43
C ARG A 69 13.94 -5.20 -11.81
N PRO A 70 13.23 -5.57 -12.90
CA PRO A 70 13.46 -4.97 -14.20
C PRO A 70 13.24 -3.45 -14.16
N SER A 71 14.26 -2.68 -14.54
CA SER A 71 14.26 -1.21 -14.45
C SER A 71 13.22 -0.52 -15.36
N ASN A 72 12.60 -1.25 -16.29
CA ASN A 72 11.59 -0.77 -17.21
C ASN A 72 10.15 -0.89 -16.68
N ILE A 73 9.93 -1.56 -15.55
CA ILE A 73 8.60 -1.77 -14.96
C ILE A 73 8.42 -0.85 -13.77
N ASN A 74 7.71 0.25 -14.00
CA ASN A 74 7.57 1.30 -13.00
C ASN A 74 6.29 1.11 -12.17
N ARG A 75 6.34 0.14 -11.25
CA ARG A 75 5.23 -0.20 -10.34
C ARG A 75 4.77 0.97 -9.44
N PHE A 76 5.68 1.89 -9.14
CA PHE A 76 5.45 3.00 -8.21
C PHE A 76 5.39 4.38 -8.87
N CYS A 77 5.51 4.48 -10.21
CA CYS A 77 5.36 5.75 -10.89
C CYS A 77 3.92 6.00 -11.32
N ASP A 78 3.39 7.11 -10.83
CA ASP A 78 2.04 7.64 -11.08
C ASP A 78 1.94 8.17 -12.52
N ASN A 79 2.03 7.30 -13.52
CA ASN A 79 2.17 7.68 -14.92
C ASN A 79 0.87 7.85 -15.71
N LEU A 80 -0.28 8.04 -15.06
CA LEU A 80 -1.52 8.26 -15.79
C LEU A 80 -2.30 9.44 -15.23
N ASP A 81 -2.45 10.48 -16.05
CA ASP A 81 -3.27 11.69 -15.81
C ASP A 81 -4.75 11.37 -15.55
N GLN A 82 -5.19 10.11 -15.70
CA GLN A 82 -6.53 9.63 -15.36
C GLN A 82 -6.67 9.07 -13.94
N ASP A 83 -5.56 8.79 -13.24
CA ASP A 83 -5.56 8.19 -11.89
C ASP A 83 -6.05 9.18 -10.81
N MET A 84 -6.10 10.48 -11.15
CA MET A 84 -6.51 11.53 -10.23
C MET A 84 -8.02 11.48 -9.94
N GLN A 85 -8.87 11.20 -10.94
CA GLN A 85 -10.33 11.21 -10.79
C GLN A 85 -10.90 10.01 -9.99
N LEU A 86 -10.14 8.94 -9.81
CA LEU A 86 -10.64 7.68 -9.25
C LEU A 86 -10.34 7.52 -7.75
N THR A 87 -9.56 8.44 -7.19
CA THR A 87 -9.22 8.54 -5.75
C THR A 87 -10.30 9.28 -4.94
N PHE A 88 -11.36 9.77 -5.60
CA PHE A 88 -12.37 10.62 -5.01
C PHE A 88 -13.62 9.85 -4.56
N GLU A 89 -13.87 9.84 -3.26
CA GLU A 89 -15.24 9.98 -2.75
C GLU A 89 -15.24 11.16 -1.79
N ILE A 90 -15.59 12.32 -2.33
CA ILE A 90 -15.92 13.51 -1.56
C ILE A 90 -17.37 13.33 -1.09
N ILE A 91 -17.56 13.12 0.22
CA ILE A 91 -18.81 13.55 0.86
C ILE A 91 -18.60 15.03 1.16
N SER A 92 -18.88 15.88 0.17
CA SER A 92 -19.07 17.31 0.40
C SER A 92 -20.51 17.48 0.83
N LEU A 93 -20.70 17.96 2.05
CA LEU A 93 -21.87 18.74 2.39
C LEU A 93 -21.43 20.19 2.26
N THR A 94 -21.64 20.78 1.10
CA THR A 94 -22.27 22.11 0.91
C THR A 94 -22.17 22.54 -0.54
N THR A 95 -23.19 23.30 -0.90
CA THR A 95 -23.66 23.70 -2.22
C THR A 95 -23.06 25.01 -2.70
N ASN A 96 -22.98 25.10 -4.04
CA ASN A 96 -23.21 26.27 -4.90
C ASN A 96 -22.05 27.20 -5.30
N ASP A 97 -21.79 27.16 -6.61
CA ASP A 97 -21.90 28.27 -7.56
C ASP A 97 -21.42 29.64 -7.11
N LYS A 98 -20.31 30.06 -7.71
CA LYS A 98 -20.23 31.26 -8.57
C LYS A 98 -18.92 31.26 -9.35
N ALA A 99 -18.98 30.74 -10.57
CA ALA A 99 -18.02 31.09 -11.61
C ALA A 99 -18.53 32.35 -12.33
N SER A 100 -17.69 33.39 -12.45
CA SER A 100 -17.66 34.34 -13.58
C SER A 100 -16.56 35.41 -13.39
N GLN A 101 -15.58 35.40 -14.32
CA GLN A 101 -14.79 36.53 -14.86
C GLN A 101 -13.71 37.16 -13.93
N SER A 102 -12.50 37.56 -14.36
CA SER A 102 -11.77 37.57 -15.65
C SER A 102 -10.32 38.06 -15.42
N HIS A 103 -9.39 37.54 -16.22
CA HIS A 103 -8.20 38.16 -16.84
C HIS A 103 -7.16 39.04 -16.09
N ASP A 104 -5.90 38.64 -16.31
CA ASP A 104 -4.67 39.40 -16.53
C ASP A 104 -3.75 39.80 -15.34
N ALA A 105 -2.59 39.12 -15.35
CA ALA A 105 -1.21 39.61 -15.20
C ALA A 105 -0.54 39.74 -13.81
N LYS A 106 0.64 39.10 -13.76
CA LYS A 106 1.90 39.40 -13.03
C LYS A 106 2.24 38.62 -11.75
N ASP A 107 3.41 38.00 -11.88
CA ASP A 107 4.44 37.65 -10.91
C ASP A 107 4.42 38.37 -9.55
N ASP A 108 4.81 37.61 -8.53
CA ASP A 108 5.18 37.99 -7.16
C ASP A 108 4.07 38.54 -6.24
N ALA A 109 3.36 37.64 -5.54
CA ALA A 109 3.01 37.75 -4.11
C ALA A 109 1.93 36.72 -3.71
N ASP A 110 2.12 36.07 -2.55
CA ASP A 110 1.09 35.51 -1.67
C ASP A 110 -0.20 34.98 -2.35
N GLU A 111 -0.09 33.83 -3.02
CA GLU A 111 -1.28 33.09 -3.45
C GLU A 111 -1.88 32.34 -2.24
N ASN A 112 -3.08 32.73 -1.86
CA ASN A 112 -3.96 32.11 -0.88
C ASN A 112 -3.68 30.60 -0.70
N ASP A 113 -3.23 30.20 0.50
CA ASP A 113 -3.09 28.81 0.97
C ASP A 113 -4.49 28.14 1.10
N GLU A 114 -5.37 28.28 0.10
CA GLU A 114 -6.61 27.52 0.00
C GLU A 114 -6.30 26.06 -0.34
N ILE A 115 -6.99 25.18 0.36
CA ILE A 115 -6.66 23.76 0.51
C ILE A 115 -6.96 23.03 -0.81
N MET A 116 -5.93 22.44 -1.42
CA MET A 116 -6.09 21.44 -2.48
C MET A 116 -5.82 20.05 -1.89
N PRO A 117 -6.86 19.23 -1.60
CA PRO A 117 -6.65 17.82 -1.27
C PRO A 117 -6.23 17.03 -2.52
N GLY A 118 -4.98 16.57 -2.58
CA GLY A 118 -4.44 15.72 -3.65
C GLY A 118 -3.61 14.53 -3.13
N GLY A 119 -3.59 13.41 -3.88
CA GLY A 119 -2.66 12.28 -3.71
C GLY A 119 -3.06 11.12 -2.78
N PHE A 120 -2.09 10.23 -2.48
CA PHE A 120 -2.22 9.04 -1.59
C PHE A 120 -2.57 9.33 -0.12
N VAL A 121 -2.65 10.60 0.22
CA VAL A 121 -2.69 11.12 1.58
C VAL A 121 -3.98 11.89 1.83
N GLN A 122 -4.55 11.78 3.03
CA GLN A 122 -5.57 12.72 3.50
C GLN A 122 -4.99 13.67 4.55
N GLY A 123 -5.12 14.97 4.31
CA GLY A 123 -4.93 15.99 5.34
C GLY A 123 -6.20 16.13 6.19
N LEU A 124 -6.07 15.92 7.51
CA LEU A 124 -7.18 16.09 8.45
C LEU A 124 -7.15 17.49 9.08
N GLN A 125 -8.26 18.25 8.99
CA GLN A 125 -8.27 19.71 9.14
C GLN A 125 -8.94 20.22 10.42
N THR A 126 -9.86 19.47 11.00
CA THR A 126 -10.48 19.88 12.27
C THR A 126 -9.99 18.99 13.39
N LYS A 127 -9.94 19.53 14.62
CA LYS A 127 -9.65 18.68 15.80
C LYS A 127 -10.63 17.52 15.86
N GLU A 128 -11.87 17.74 15.44
CA GLU A 128 -12.92 16.73 15.32
C GLU A 128 -12.64 15.68 14.23
N GLU A 129 -12.16 16.06 13.04
CA GLU A 129 -11.75 15.11 12.00
C GLU A 129 -10.57 14.25 12.44
N ILE A 130 -9.56 14.89 13.03
CA ILE A 130 -8.39 14.21 13.55
C ILE A 130 -8.81 13.23 14.65
N GLN A 131 -9.62 13.69 15.61
CA GLN A 131 -10.15 12.82 16.66
C GLN A 131 -11.00 11.68 16.09
N ARG A 132 -11.81 11.93 15.05
CA ARG A 132 -12.61 10.88 14.39
C ARG A 132 -11.74 9.84 13.69
N ALA A 133 -10.79 10.27 12.87
CA ALA A 133 -9.92 9.35 12.14
C ALA A 133 -9.05 8.54 13.10
N LEU A 134 -8.49 9.20 14.13
CA LEU A 134 -7.71 8.53 15.17
C LEU A 134 -8.58 7.58 16.00
N ALA A 135 -9.79 7.98 16.40
CA ALA A 135 -10.71 7.11 17.15
C ALA A 135 -11.16 5.91 16.31
N PHE A 136 -11.44 6.12 15.01
CA PHE A 136 -11.77 5.05 14.07
C PHE A 136 -10.62 4.06 13.93
N ALA A 137 -9.41 4.54 13.66
CA ALA A 137 -8.24 3.68 13.52
C ALA A 137 -7.91 2.94 14.82
N ALA A 138 -8.01 3.60 15.98
CA ALA A 138 -7.84 2.96 17.28
C ALA A 138 -8.93 1.91 17.55
N HIS A 139 -10.19 2.18 17.16
CA HIS A 139 -11.28 1.22 17.27
C HIS A 139 -11.07 0.01 16.36
N CYS A 140 -10.76 0.22 15.08
CA CYS A 140 -10.42 -0.86 14.15
C CYS A 140 -9.27 -1.71 14.69
N ARG A 141 -8.17 -1.07 15.12
CA ARG A 141 -7.01 -1.76 15.71
C ARG A 141 -7.39 -2.58 16.94
N ALA A 142 -8.19 -2.03 17.84
CA ALA A 142 -8.63 -2.73 19.05
C ALA A 142 -9.55 -3.92 18.70
N CYS A 143 -10.45 -3.76 17.74
CA CYS A 143 -11.35 -4.84 17.29
C CYS A 143 -10.59 -5.97 16.60
N LEU A 144 -9.64 -5.64 15.72
CA LEU A 144 -8.84 -6.62 14.97
C LEU A 144 -7.94 -7.49 15.87
N GLN A 145 -7.75 -7.11 17.14
CA GLN A 145 -7.02 -7.91 18.12
C GLN A 145 -7.87 -9.01 18.77
N SER A 146 -9.19 -9.08 18.53
CA SER A 146 -10.09 -10.10 19.08
C SER A 146 -11.13 -10.58 18.05
N LYS A 147 -11.14 -11.88 17.77
CA LYS A 147 -12.12 -12.53 16.87
C LYS A 147 -13.57 -12.28 17.29
N GLY A 148 -13.85 -12.30 18.60
CA GLY A 148 -15.18 -12.01 19.13
C GLY A 148 -15.60 -10.55 18.93
N MET A 149 -14.65 -9.62 19.04
CA MET A 149 -14.93 -8.19 18.85
C MET A 149 -15.08 -7.80 17.38
N ILE A 150 -14.40 -8.49 16.46
CA ILE A 150 -14.67 -8.38 15.02
C ILE A 150 -16.15 -8.73 14.76
N TYR A 151 -16.61 -9.87 15.27
CA TYR A 151 -17.99 -10.31 15.08
C TYR A 151 -19.01 -9.31 15.66
N ILE A 152 -18.80 -8.84 16.89
CA ILE A 152 -19.67 -7.87 17.55
C ILE A 152 -19.70 -6.54 16.79
N SER A 153 -18.53 -6.01 16.40
CA SER A 153 -18.44 -4.72 15.70
C SER A 153 -19.11 -4.77 14.33
N CYS A 154 -18.92 -5.88 13.63
CA CYS A 154 -19.59 -6.17 12.37
C CYS A 154 -21.11 -6.34 12.53
N PHE A 155 -21.56 -7.00 13.58
CA PHE A 155 -22.99 -7.15 13.89
C PHE A 155 -23.64 -5.82 14.24
N ILE A 156 -22.98 -5.00 15.08
CA ILE A 156 -23.42 -3.63 15.43
C ILE A 156 -23.48 -2.77 14.17
N GLY A 157 -22.43 -2.81 13.33
CA GLY A 157 -22.41 -2.08 12.07
C GLY A 157 -23.55 -2.47 11.14
N LYS A 158 -23.82 -3.77 10.99
CA LYS A 158 -24.96 -4.30 10.23
C LYS A 158 -26.31 -3.91 10.83
N TYR A 159 -26.43 -3.89 12.16
CA TYR A 159 -27.65 -3.49 12.86
C TYR A 159 -27.95 -2.00 12.70
N ILE A 160 -26.95 -1.12 12.90
CA ILE A 160 -27.07 0.32 12.69
C ILE A 160 -27.47 0.60 11.23
N TYR A 161 -26.83 -0.11 10.29
CA TYR A 161 -27.12 0.00 8.86
C TYR A 161 -28.53 -0.46 8.50
N ASN A 162 -28.97 -1.62 8.98
CA ASN A 162 -30.30 -2.16 8.68
C ASN A 162 -31.44 -1.28 9.24
N ASN A 163 -31.16 -0.50 10.29
CA ASN A 163 -32.16 0.37 10.93
C ASN A 163 -32.14 1.82 10.42
N HIS A 164 -31.26 2.19 9.49
CA HIS A 164 -31.17 3.56 8.95
C HIS A 164 -31.21 3.58 7.40
N HIS A 165 -32.30 4.11 6.85
CA HIS A 165 -32.69 4.07 5.43
C HIS A 165 -31.88 4.97 4.49
N ASP A 166 -31.31 4.38 3.42
CA ASP A 166 -31.25 4.95 2.04
C ASP A 166 -30.88 3.87 0.99
N HIS A 167 -31.87 3.31 0.27
CA HIS A 167 -31.73 2.03 -0.47
C HIS A 167 -30.63 1.93 -1.55
N ASN A 168 -30.12 3.06 -2.08
CA ASN A 168 -29.18 3.08 -3.20
C ASN A 168 -27.71 3.40 -2.82
N LYS A 169 -27.40 3.75 -1.56
CA LYS A 169 -26.02 3.92 -1.05
C LYS A 169 -25.38 2.63 -0.49
N HIS A 170 -26.05 1.51 -0.74
CA HIS A 170 -26.02 0.30 0.09
C HIS A 170 -25.03 -0.78 -0.34
N VAL A 171 -24.54 -0.73 -1.57
CA VAL A 171 -23.63 -1.75 -2.10
C VAL A 171 -22.24 -1.63 -1.45
N LYS A 172 -21.62 -0.44 -1.51
CA LYS A 172 -20.27 -0.20 -0.95
C LYS A 172 -20.17 -0.45 0.56
N GLN A 173 -21.23 -0.14 1.32
CA GLN A 173 -21.24 -0.35 2.78
C GLN A 173 -21.41 -1.83 3.13
N LYS A 174 -22.24 -2.56 2.37
CA LYS A 174 -22.36 -4.02 2.50
C LYS A 174 -21.06 -4.72 2.14
N GLU A 175 -20.38 -4.29 1.08
CA GLU A 175 -19.03 -4.76 0.71
C GLU A 175 -18.01 -4.50 1.83
N PHE A 176 -18.03 -3.31 2.44
CA PHE A 176 -17.17 -2.99 3.59
C PHE A 176 -17.39 -4.00 4.73
N TYR A 177 -18.63 -4.26 5.15
CA TYR A 177 -18.88 -5.22 6.23
C TYR A 177 -18.50 -6.65 5.86
N ASN A 178 -18.88 -7.09 4.65
CA ASN A 178 -18.54 -8.43 4.16
C ASN A 178 -17.02 -8.63 4.09
N SER A 179 -16.25 -7.58 3.76
CA SER A 179 -14.79 -7.65 3.76
C SER A 179 -14.24 -8.06 5.13
N PHE A 180 -14.83 -7.68 6.27
CA PHE A 180 -14.32 -8.09 7.58
C PHE A 180 -14.91 -9.40 8.11
N ILE A 181 -16.13 -9.78 7.70
CA ILE A 181 -16.85 -10.93 8.26
C ILE A 181 -16.63 -12.20 7.45
N ASP A 182 -16.68 -12.09 6.13
CA ASP A 182 -16.84 -13.24 5.25
C ASP A 182 -15.52 -13.54 4.53
N LYS A 183 -14.89 -14.65 4.91
CA LYS A 183 -13.64 -15.11 4.29
C LYS A 183 -13.86 -15.49 2.83
N THR A 184 -14.98 -16.12 2.50
CA THR A 184 -15.31 -16.51 1.13
C THR A 184 -15.47 -15.27 0.26
N PHE A 185 -16.21 -14.27 0.73
CA PHE A 185 -16.35 -13.00 0.04
C PHE A 185 -14.98 -12.35 -0.27
N ARG A 186 -14.09 -12.25 0.74
CA ARG A 186 -12.75 -11.68 0.52
C ARG A 186 -11.96 -12.44 -0.56
N ILE A 187 -11.99 -13.77 -0.52
CA ILE A 187 -11.26 -14.61 -1.48
C ILE A 187 -11.86 -14.45 -2.88
N THR A 188 -13.18 -14.46 -3.01
CA THR A 188 -13.87 -14.25 -4.29
C THR A 188 -13.54 -12.89 -4.88
N GLU A 189 -13.53 -11.82 -4.09
CA GLU A 189 -13.16 -10.49 -4.58
C GLU A 189 -11.69 -10.43 -5.02
N LEU A 190 -10.77 -11.01 -4.25
CA LEU A 190 -9.36 -11.08 -4.66
C LEU A 190 -9.17 -11.89 -5.94
N GLN A 191 -9.88 -13.02 -6.08
CA GLN A 191 -9.87 -13.84 -7.28
C GLN A 191 -10.41 -13.05 -8.49
N ASN A 192 -11.52 -12.32 -8.32
CA ASN A 192 -12.08 -11.47 -9.36
C ASN A 192 -11.06 -10.41 -9.82
N ILE A 193 -10.34 -9.77 -8.90
CA ILE A 193 -9.29 -8.80 -9.27
C ILE A 193 -8.19 -9.51 -10.07
N ILE A 194 -7.71 -10.68 -9.63
CA ILE A 194 -6.69 -11.46 -10.35
C ILE A 194 -7.17 -11.79 -11.76
N ASP A 195 -8.35 -12.39 -11.92
CA ASP A 195 -8.85 -12.86 -13.21
C ASP A 195 -9.14 -11.74 -14.20
N THR A 196 -9.52 -10.55 -13.70
CA THR A 196 -9.82 -9.39 -14.53
C THR A 196 -8.58 -8.56 -14.91
N GLU A 197 -7.63 -8.41 -14.00
CA GLU A 197 -6.49 -7.48 -14.16
C GLU A 197 -5.19 -8.21 -14.53
N VAL A 198 -5.02 -9.45 -14.07
CA VAL A 198 -3.90 -10.31 -14.40
C VAL A 198 -4.40 -11.35 -15.39
N LEU A 199 -4.29 -11.05 -16.69
CA LEU A 199 -4.76 -11.94 -17.74
C LEU A 199 -4.10 -13.32 -17.60
N PHE A 200 -4.81 -14.39 -17.98
CA PHE A 200 -4.28 -15.77 -17.93
C PHE A 200 -2.99 -15.98 -18.76
N THR A 201 -2.69 -15.08 -19.68
CA THR A 201 -1.45 -15.06 -20.49
C THR A 201 -0.27 -14.41 -19.78
N HIS A 202 -0.50 -13.75 -18.64
CA HIS A 202 0.54 -13.10 -17.87
C HIS A 202 1.45 -14.16 -17.20
N PRO A 203 2.79 -14.02 -17.25
CA PRO A 203 3.71 -15.03 -16.68
C PRO A 203 3.45 -15.36 -15.20
N GLU A 204 3.04 -14.37 -14.42
CA GLU A 204 2.77 -14.50 -12.99
C GLU A 204 1.33 -14.96 -12.65
N TYR A 205 0.45 -15.19 -13.63
CA TYR A 205 -0.97 -15.49 -13.36
C TYR A 205 -1.16 -16.74 -12.48
N GLU A 206 -0.48 -17.84 -12.84
CA GLU A 206 -0.55 -19.10 -12.08
C GLU A 206 -0.02 -18.93 -10.65
N LYS A 207 1.05 -18.15 -10.48
CA LYS A 207 1.60 -17.82 -9.16
C LYS A 207 0.62 -17.01 -8.31
N CYS A 208 -0.08 -16.04 -8.91
CA CYS A 208 -1.13 -15.29 -8.21
C CYS A 208 -2.19 -16.23 -7.63
N ASN A 209 -2.66 -17.19 -8.44
CA ASN A 209 -3.66 -18.18 -8.03
C ASN A 209 -3.13 -19.12 -6.94
N GLU A 210 -1.88 -19.57 -7.05
CA GLU A 210 -1.25 -20.39 -6.02
C GLU A 210 -1.18 -19.66 -4.67
N LEU A 211 -0.70 -18.41 -4.66
CA LEU A 211 -0.59 -17.59 -3.45
C LEU A 211 -1.95 -17.33 -2.80
N LEU A 212 -2.99 -17.07 -3.60
CA LEU A 212 -4.35 -16.92 -3.10
C LEU A 212 -4.90 -18.25 -2.54
N SER A 213 -4.63 -19.37 -3.21
CA SER A 213 -4.99 -20.71 -2.76
C SER A 213 -4.33 -21.08 -1.43
N ILE A 214 -3.05 -20.75 -1.24
CA ILE A 214 -2.33 -20.92 0.03
C ILE A 214 -3.06 -20.18 1.16
N TYR A 215 -3.48 -18.93 0.94
CA TYR A 215 -4.25 -18.18 1.93
C TYR A 215 -5.65 -18.78 2.16
N SER A 216 -6.32 -19.19 1.09
CA SER A 216 -7.64 -19.84 1.17
C SER A 216 -7.59 -21.07 2.07
N ASN A 217 -6.59 -21.92 1.89
CA ASN A 217 -6.44 -23.19 2.61
C ASN A 217 -5.88 -23.00 4.03
N SER A 218 -4.83 -22.22 4.19
CA SER A 218 -4.11 -22.11 5.47
C SER A 218 -4.55 -20.94 6.35
N GLY A 219 -5.15 -19.91 5.77
CA GLY A 219 -5.43 -18.63 6.43
C GLY A 219 -4.20 -17.76 6.69
N LYS A 220 -2.99 -18.19 6.28
CA LYS A 220 -1.74 -17.44 6.45
C LYS A 220 -1.67 -16.27 5.48
N CYS A 221 -1.68 -15.04 6.00
CA CYS A 221 -1.70 -13.82 5.17
C CYS A 221 -0.36 -13.52 4.49
N GLU A 222 0.70 -14.22 4.85
CA GLU A 222 2.03 -14.07 4.27
C GLU A 222 2.02 -14.27 2.74
N SER A 223 1.24 -15.23 2.23
CA SER A 223 1.11 -15.43 0.78
C SER A 223 0.39 -14.27 0.09
N LEU A 224 -0.51 -13.57 0.79
CA LEU A 224 -1.16 -12.36 0.25
C LEU A 224 -0.22 -11.15 0.25
N LEU A 225 0.70 -11.07 1.22
CA LEU A 225 1.76 -10.06 1.22
C LEU A 225 2.70 -10.30 0.03
N GLN A 226 3.07 -11.56 -0.25
CA GLN A 226 3.86 -11.90 -1.43
C GLN A 226 3.10 -11.60 -2.73
N LEU A 227 1.81 -11.98 -2.81
CA LEU A 227 0.93 -11.68 -3.95
C LEU A 227 0.93 -10.18 -4.27
N TYR A 228 0.84 -9.35 -3.23
CA TYR A 228 0.93 -7.91 -3.40
C TYR A 228 2.23 -7.51 -4.10
N THR A 229 3.38 -8.09 -3.73
CA THR A 229 4.72 -7.71 -4.25
C THR A 229 5.04 -8.21 -5.67
N LEU A 230 4.18 -9.02 -6.29
CA LEU A 230 4.38 -9.47 -7.67
C LEU A 230 4.23 -8.33 -8.70
N GLU A 231 4.96 -8.42 -9.80
CA GLU A 231 4.85 -7.48 -10.94
C GLU A 231 3.65 -7.76 -11.81
N THR A 232 2.48 -7.41 -11.29
CA THR A 232 1.21 -7.57 -11.98
C THR A 232 0.34 -6.33 -11.83
N PRO A 233 -0.63 -6.08 -12.73
CA PRO A 233 -1.58 -4.97 -12.56
C PRO A 233 -2.44 -5.03 -11.30
N PHE A 234 -2.43 -6.16 -10.57
CA PHE A 234 -3.16 -6.38 -9.32
C PHE A 234 -2.97 -5.24 -8.31
N TYR A 235 -1.74 -4.78 -8.09
CA TYR A 235 -1.48 -3.69 -7.15
C TYR A 235 -2.16 -2.38 -7.58
N LYS A 236 -2.25 -2.11 -8.89
CA LYS A 236 -2.81 -0.86 -9.42
C LYS A 236 -4.29 -0.79 -9.08
N LYS A 237 -5.02 -1.90 -9.27
CA LYS A 237 -6.45 -1.98 -8.96
C LYS A 237 -6.77 -1.84 -7.47
N LEU A 238 -5.91 -2.40 -6.62
CA LEU A 238 -6.01 -2.22 -5.17
C LEU A 238 -5.86 -0.75 -4.76
N ARG A 239 -5.07 0.05 -5.49
CA ARG A 239 -4.94 1.50 -5.26
C ARG A 239 -6.20 2.26 -5.72
N GLU A 240 -6.78 1.87 -6.85
CA GLU A 240 -7.87 2.62 -7.48
C GLU A 240 -9.21 2.48 -6.73
N LYS A 241 -9.69 1.26 -6.42
CA LYS A 241 -11.09 1.06 -5.99
C LYS A 241 -11.36 -0.08 -5.00
N GLN A 242 -10.43 -1.00 -4.78
CA GLN A 242 -10.70 -2.24 -4.03
C GLN A 242 -9.61 -2.56 -2.99
N VAL A 243 -9.18 -1.58 -2.20
CA VAL A 243 -8.19 -1.82 -1.14
C VAL A 243 -8.71 -2.78 -0.05
N LEU A 244 -10.03 -2.79 0.18
CA LEU A 244 -10.66 -3.43 1.34
C LEU A 244 -10.49 -4.96 1.39
N PRO A 245 -10.69 -5.75 0.31
CA PRO A 245 -10.52 -7.20 0.37
C PRO A 245 -9.12 -7.64 0.82
N LEU A 246 -8.06 -7.02 0.25
CA LEU A 246 -6.68 -7.34 0.68
C LEU A 246 -6.39 -6.78 2.07
N PHE A 247 -6.75 -5.51 2.32
CA PHE A 247 -6.51 -4.86 3.61
C PHE A 247 -7.17 -5.61 4.75
N SER A 248 -8.44 -6.00 4.62
CA SER A 248 -9.15 -6.77 5.64
C SER A 248 -8.50 -8.13 5.89
N CYS A 249 -8.03 -8.85 4.85
CA CYS A 249 -7.28 -10.09 5.03
C CYS A 249 -6.02 -9.89 5.88
N ILE A 250 -5.21 -8.88 5.59
CA ILE A 250 -3.97 -8.59 6.31
C ILE A 250 -4.30 -8.07 7.72
N ALA A 251 -5.22 -7.14 7.84
CA ALA A 251 -5.64 -6.50 9.08
C ALA A 251 -6.15 -7.51 10.12
N LEU A 252 -6.95 -8.51 9.69
CA LEU A 252 -7.46 -9.58 10.55
C LEU A 252 -6.34 -10.54 11.03
N ASN A 253 -5.21 -10.57 10.33
CA ASN A 253 -4.07 -11.44 10.64
C ASN A 253 -2.86 -10.68 11.21
N LEU A 254 -2.96 -9.37 11.42
CA LEU A 254 -1.92 -8.55 12.03
C LEU A 254 -1.33 -9.15 13.32
N PRO A 255 -2.11 -9.74 14.26
CA PRO A 255 -1.54 -10.34 15.47
C PRO A 255 -0.53 -11.47 15.21
N TYR A 256 -0.61 -12.16 14.07
CA TYR A 256 0.35 -13.21 13.68
C TYR A 256 1.63 -12.62 13.08
N LEU A 257 1.57 -11.39 12.58
CA LEU A 257 2.70 -10.67 11.98
C LEU A 257 3.54 -9.87 13.00
N LYS A 258 3.33 -10.03 14.32
CA LYS A 258 4.03 -9.27 15.37
C LYS A 258 5.56 -9.25 15.23
N ARG A 259 6.15 -10.36 14.78
CA ARG A 259 7.60 -10.48 14.58
C ARG A 259 8.11 -9.73 13.35
N ARG A 260 7.20 -9.26 12.48
CA ARG A 260 7.47 -8.45 11.29
C ARG A 260 7.11 -6.97 11.47
N TYR A 261 6.57 -6.55 12.61
CA TYR A 261 6.30 -5.13 12.85
C TYR A 261 7.60 -4.32 12.78
N PHE A 262 7.52 -3.16 12.14
CA PHE A 262 8.68 -2.36 11.80
C PHE A 262 8.93 -1.23 12.81
N ARG A 263 10.21 -0.94 13.02
CA ARG A 263 10.73 0.24 13.72
C ARG A 263 11.99 0.68 13.00
N GLY A 264 12.17 1.98 12.82
CA GLY A 264 13.33 2.53 12.13
C GLY A 264 12.92 3.56 11.09
N GLU A 265 13.71 3.67 10.03
CA GLU A 265 13.43 4.53 8.89
C GLU A 265 13.24 3.68 7.63
N SER A 266 12.30 4.08 6.79
CA SER A 266 12.15 3.57 5.44
C SER A 266 11.95 4.72 4.45
N TYR A 267 12.22 4.46 3.18
CA TYR A 267 12.32 5.45 2.13
C TYR A 267 11.44 5.05 0.95
N ARG A 268 10.91 6.03 0.23
CA ARG A 268 10.15 5.79 -1.00
C ARG A 268 10.45 6.89 -1.99
N GLY A 269 10.99 6.52 -3.14
CA GLY A 269 11.02 7.40 -4.30
C GLY A 269 9.66 7.46 -4.95
N VAL A 270 9.20 8.67 -5.22
CA VAL A 270 7.96 8.93 -5.96
C VAL A 270 8.16 10.14 -6.86
N THR A 271 7.30 10.25 -7.86
CA THR A 271 7.10 11.52 -8.56
C THR A 271 5.73 12.07 -8.24
N MET A 272 5.64 13.36 -7.96
CA MET A 272 4.38 14.00 -7.64
C MET A 272 4.26 15.35 -8.34
N THR A 273 3.05 15.89 -8.39
CA THR A 273 2.80 17.22 -8.97
C THR A 273 3.20 18.33 -7.99
N ASN A 274 3.28 19.57 -8.47
CA ASN A 274 3.38 20.74 -7.60
C ASN A 274 2.22 20.82 -6.58
N ASP A 275 1.02 20.39 -6.97
CA ASP A 275 -0.16 20.42 -6.10
C ASP A 275 -0.05 19.41 -4.96
N ASP A 276 0.44 18.20 -5.23
CA ASP A 276 0.73 17.21 -4.19
C ASP A 276 1.75 17.77 -3.18
N LEU A 277 2.81 18.40 -3.67
CA LEU A 277 3.85 19.01 -2.83
C LEU A 277 3.29 20.16 -1.97
N ARG A 278 2.35 20.95 -2.51
CA ARG A 278 1.64 21.99 -1.74
C ARG A 278 0.90 21.39 -0.54
N SER A 279 0.26 20.22 -0.68
CA SER A 279 -0.40 19.55 0.45
C SER A 279 0.57 19.21 1.60
N TYR A 280 1.80 18.76 1.28
CA TYR A 280 2.82 18.49 2.30
C TYR A 280 3.35 19.78 2.95
N ARG A 281 3.58 20.83 2.16
CA ARG A 281 4.00 22.15 2.68
C ARG A 281 2.95 22.74 3.62
N TRP A 282 1.67 22.63 3.23
CA TRP A 282 0.55 23.04 4.07
C TRP A 282 0.51 22.26 5.39
N ALA A 283 0.69 20.93 5.34
CA ALA A 283 0.72 20.11 6.55
C ALA A 283 1.92 20.43 7.45
N LEU A 284 3.07 20.82 6.87
CA LEU A 284 4.26 21.24 7.63
C LEU A 284 4.04 22.58 8.35
N LYS A 285 3.38 23.56 7.70
CA LYS A 285 3.06 24.86 8.31
C LYS A 285 2.12 24.73 9.52
N ASN A 286 1.33 23.66 9.58
CA ASN A 286 0.28 23.47 10.57
C ASN A 286 0.58 22.24 11.44
N ASN A 287 1.25 22.43 12.59
CA ASN A 287 1.68 21.33 13.49
C ASN A 287 0.56 20.40 13.99
N ASP A 288 -0.70 20.83 13.90
CA ASP A 288 -1.88 20.03 14.27
C ASP A 288 -2.41 19.15 13.13
N ARG A 289 -1.70 19.03 12.00
CA ARG A 289 -2.16 18.24 10.84
C ARG A 289 -1.54 16.85 10.80
N LEU A 290 -2.32 15.90 10.30
CA LEU A 290 -1.90 14.53 10.05
C LEU A 290 -2.10 14.19 8.57
N ILE A 291 -1.16 13.38 8.09
CA ILE A 291 -1.16 12.71 6.81
C ILE A 291 -1.56 11.26 7.04
N GLN A 292 -2.67 10.83 6.44
CA GLN A 292 -3.12 9.44 6.50
C GLN A 292 -2.79 8.69 5.21
N ILE A 293 -2.16 7.52 5.33
CA ILE A 293 -1.99 6.56 4.24
C ILE A 293 -3.33 5.88 3.94
N LYS A 294 -3.87 6.09 2.72
CA LYS A 294 -5.18 5.56 2.30
C LYS A 294 -5.11 4.15 1.70
N THR A 295 -4.02 3.85 1.00
CA THR A 295 -3.77 2.59 0.30
C THR A 295 -2.46 1.97 0.81
N PHE A 296 -2.04 0.84 0.26
CA PHE A 296 -0.76 0.26 0.60
C PHE A 296 0.40 1.11 0.06
N ALA A 297 1.40 1.37 0.89
CA ALA A 297 2.61 2.08 0.49
C ALA A 297 3.84 1.20 0.74
N SER A 298 4.40 0.64 -0.34
CA SER A 298 5.72 0.01 -0.34
C SER A 298 6.80 1.06 -0.12
N THR A 299 7.75 0.76 0.75
CA THR A 299 8.93 1.57 1.05
C THR A 299 10.12 0.62 1.19
N SER A 300 11.35 1.12 1.17
CA SER A 300 12.56 0.32 1.34
C SER A 300 13.35 0.82 2.55
N THR A 301 14.00 -0.06 3.30
CA THR A 301 15.04 0.40 4.25
C THR A 301 16.33 0.83 3.56
N ASP A 302 16.51 0.44 2.30
CA ASP A 302 17.62 0.87 1.48
C ASP A 302 17.26 2.17 0.76
N ARG A 303 18.05 3.20 1.05
CA ARG A 303 17.84 4.53 0.49
C ARG A 303 18.19 4.60 -0.99
N GLU A 304 19.23 3.91 -1.44
CA GLU A 304 19.69 3.96 -2.84
C GLU A 304 18.64 3.30 -3.75
N ILE A 305 18.08 2.18 -3.29
CA ILE A 305 16.95 1.52 -3.95
C ILE A 305 15.75 2.46 -4.04
N ALA A 306 15.37 3.12 -2.92
CA ALA A 306 14.28 4.08 -2.92
C ALA A 306 14.53 5.27 -3.86
N GLU A 307 15.74 5.82 -3.90
CA GLU A 307 16.12 6.93 -4.78
C GLU A 307 16.06 6.54 -6.26
N SER A 308 16.37 5.29 -6.62
CA SER A 308 16.23 4.80 -8.00
C SER A 308 14.79 4.93 -8.52
N PHE A 309 13.78 4.75 -7.66
CA PHE A 309 12.37 4.94 -8.03
C PHE A 309 11.96 6.41 -8.17
N ALA A 310 12.70 7.35 -7.57
CA ALA A 310 12.47 8.78 -7.73
C ALA A 310 13.09 9.32 -9.03
N GLN A 311 14.19 8.71 -9.50
CA GLN A 311 15.01 9.17 -10.63
C GLN A 311 14.59 8.57 -11.99
N SER A 312 13.86 7.44 -12.00
CA SER A 312 13.55 6.63 -13.19
C SER A 312 12.69 7.29 -14.30
N LEU A 313 12.39 8.58 -14.22
CA LEU A 313 11.56 9.32 -15.19
C LEU A 313 12.33 10.35 -16.03
N GLU A 314 13.67 10.24 -16.13
CA GLU A 314 14.51 11.05 -17.04
C GLU A 314 14.03 11.03 -18.52
N THR A 315 13.19 10.07 -18.91
CA THR A 315 12.77 9.83 -20.30
C THR A 315 11.36 10.31 -20.67
N SER A 316 10.55 10.83 -19.75
CA SER A 316 9.22 11.34 -20.10
C SER A 316 9.17 12.85 -19.94
N SER A 317 9.08 13.54 -21.08
CA SER A 317 8.78 14.96 -21.25
C SER A 317 7.39 15.34 -20.71
N ILE A 318 7.12 15.07 -19.43
CA ILE A 318 5.88 15.46 -18.75
C ILE A 318 6.23 16.69 -17.91
N GLU A 319 5.94 17.88 -18.46
CA GLU A 319 6.42 19.20 -18.03
C GLU A 319 6.06 19.64 -16.59
N ASN A 320 5.49 18.79 -15.71
CA ASN A 320 4.99 19.20 -14.39
C ASN A 320 5.21 18.21 -13.23
N LYS A 321 6.08 17.19 -13.38
CA LYS A 321 6.36 16.22 -12.30
C LYS A 321 7.66 16.52 -11.58
N ILE A 322 7.62 16.37 -10.26
CA ILE A 322 8.73 16.60 -9.34
C ILE A 322 9.19 15.27 -8.77
N SER A 323 10.51 15.06 -8.74
CA SER A 323 11.12 13.91 -8.08
C SER A 323 11.20 14.14 -6.58
N VAL A 324 10.68 13.18 -5.80
CA VAL A 324 10.60 13.29 -4.34
C VAL A 324 11.04 12.00 -3.68
N LEU A 325 11.93 12.13 -2.70
CA LEU A 325 12.26 11.09 -1.74
C LEU A 325 11.47 11.31 -0.44
N MET A 326 10.53 10.41 -0.17
CA MET A 326 9.82 10.39 1.10
C MET A 326 10.61 9.58 2.13
N THR A 327 10.84 10.16 3.32
CA THR A 327 11.46 9.48 4.47
C THR A 327 10.40 9.23 5.54
N PHE A 328 10.12 7.97 5.84
CA PHE A 328 9.17 7.55 6.86
C PHE A 328 9.91 7.10 8.11
N ARG A 329 9.78 7.86 9.20
CA ARG A 329 10.37 7.55 10.49
C ARG A 329 9.34 6.92 11.42
N PHE A 330 9.69 5.77 12.00
CA PHE A 330 8.91 5.03 13.00
C PHE A 330 9.69 5.01 14.32
N PRO A 331 9.47 6.00 15.22
CA PRO A 331 10.22 6.10 16.48
C PRO A 331 10.07 4.88 17.39
N GLN A 332 8.89 4.24 17.35
CA GLN A 332 8.58 3.00 18.05
C GLN A 332 8.08 1.95 17.06
N VAL A 333 7.89 0.72 17.55
CA VAL A 333 7.33 -0.39 16.75
C VAL A 333 5.93 -0.03 16.29
N CYS A 334 5.71 -0.04 14.97
CA CYS A 334 4.46 0.24 14.32
C CYS A 334 3.88 -1.06 13.76
N ASP A 335 2.66 -1.42 14.17
CA ASP A 335 2.00 -2.66 13.74
C ASP A 335 1.29 -2.55 12.40
N THR A 336 1.22 -1.34 11.84
CA THR A 336 0.75 -1.09 10.47
C THR A 336 1.91 -0.86 9.49
N ALA A 337 3.16 -1.06 9.92
CA ALA A 337 4.33 -1.13 9.05
C ALA A 337 4.94 -2.53 9.16
N ILE A 338 4.94 -3.28 8.06
CA ILE A 338 5.30 -4.70 8.02
C ILE A 338 6.59 -4.88 7.22
N ASN A 339 7.61 -5.47 7.84
CA ASN A 339 8.84 -5.86 7.18
C ASN A 339 8.62 -7.13 6.35
N LEU A 340 8.73 -6.97 5.03
CA LEU A 340 8.59 -8.04 4.04
C LEU A 340 9.93 -8.70 3.70
N GLY A 341 11.06 -8.15 4.13
CA GLY A 341 12.37 -8.77 3.98
C GLY A 341 12.55 -10.02 4.84
N LYS A 342 13.68 -10.70 4.64
CA LYS A 342 14.15 -11.79 5.50
C LYS A 342 14.48 -11.24 6.89
N ILE A 343 14.05 -11.93 7.96
CA ILE A 343 14.37 -11.54 9.34
C ILE A 343 15.08 -12.70 10.05
N PRO A 344 16.43 -12.75 9.99
CA PRO A 344 17.22 -13.87 10.51
C PRO A 344 16.99 -14.13 12.00
N LYS A 345 16.82 -13.07 12.80
CA LYS A 345 16.59 -13.17 14.25
C LYS A 345 15.42 -14.09 14.62
N TYR A 346 14.40 -14.16 13.77
CA TYR A 346 13.19 -14.94 14.01
C TYR A 346 13.03 -16.12 13.05
N ASP A 347 14.05 -16.40 12.24
CA ASP A 347 14.01 -17.36 11.13
C ASP A 347 12.79 -17.15 10.21
N LEU A 348 12.52 -15.88 9.89
CA LEU A 348 11.40 -15.53 9.01
C LEU A 348 11.91 -15.35 7.58
N PRO A 349 11.27 -15.99 6.57
CA PRO A 349 11.68 -15.86 5.18
C PRO A 349 11.37 -14.47 4.63
N CYS A 350 11.97 -14.13 3.49
CA CYS A 350 11.52 -13.00 2.69
C CYS A 350 10.10 -13.28 2.18
N LEU A 351 9.26 -12.25 2.19
CA LEU A 351 7.91 -12.24 1.60
C LEU A 351 7.85 -11.37 0.36
N SER A 352 8.73 -10.38 0.22
CA SER A 352 8.79 -9.58 -1.01
C SER A 352 9.43 -10.38 -2.12
N GLU A 353 8.80 -10.35 -3.29
CA GLU A 353 9.26 -11.00 -4.52
C GLU A 353 10.70 -10.60 -4.92
N TYR A 354 11.15 -9.42 -4.49
CA TYR A 354 12.49 -8.89 -4.72
C TYR A 354 13.23 -8.77 -3.38
N GLU A 355 14.08 -9.76 -3.08
CA GLU A 355 14.74 -9.89 -1.77
C GLU A 355 15.71 -8.73 -1.48
N ASP A 356 16.30 -8.16 -2.52
CA ASP A 356 17.26 -7.05 -2.45
C ASP A 356 16.61 -5.72 -2.05
N GLU A 357 15.31 -5.55 -2.29
CA GLU A 357 14.62 -4.28 -2.06
C GLU A 357 14.37 -3.94 -0.59
N SER A 358 14.58 -4.90 0.32
CA SER A 358 14.38 -4.69 1.77
C SER A 358 13.05 -3.99 2.10
N GLU A 359 11.98 -4.48 1.47
CA GLU A 359 10.69 -3.81 1.44
C GLU A 359 10.00 -3.76 2.82
N ILE A 360 9.52 -2.58 3.17
CA ILE A 360 8.59 -2.32 4.27
C ILE A 360 7.26 -1.86 3.70
N LEU A 361 6.21 -2.63 3.97
CA LEU A 361 4.86 -2.31 3.55
C LEU A 361 4.12 -1.52 4.64
N ILE A 362 3.75 -0.29 4.33
CA ILE A 362 2.91 0.54 5.19
C ILE A 362 1.45 0.31 4.80
N LEU A 363 0.63 -0.09 5.77
CA LEU A 363 -0.77 -0.40 5.57
C LEU A 363 -1.65 0.87 5.58
N PRO A 364 -2.84 0.81 4.96
CA PRO A 364 -3.89 1.81 5.15
C PRO A 364 -4.16 2.12 6.63
N LEU A 365 -4.63 3.34 6.90
CA LEU A 365 -4.89 3.88 8.26
C LEU A 365 -3.62 4.12 9.10
N THR A 366 -2.46 4.22 8.46
CA THR A 366 -1.23 4.69 9.13
C THR A 366 -1.13 6.22 9.03
N PHE A 367 -0.82 6.90 10.14
CA PHE A 367 -0.76 8.36 10.20
C PHE A 367 0.66 8.87 10.39
N PHE A 368 0.95 10.03 9.80
CA PHE A 368 2.23 10.71 9.86
C PHE A 368 2.07 12.21 10.09
N ARG A 369 3.07 12.84 10.69
CA ARG A 369 3.28 14.30 10.67
C ARG A 369 4.40 14.64 9.71
N VAL A 370 4.24 15.72 8.95
CA VAL A 370 5.35 16.28 8.18
C VAL A 370 6.27 17.03 9.13
N LYS A 371 7.56 16.67 9.13
CA LYS A 371 8.57 17.26 10.01
C LYS A 371 9.49 18.21 9.27
N ASN A 372 9.81 17.90 8.02
CA ASN A 372 10.67 18.73 7.21
C ASN A 372 10.43 18.50 5.71
N ILE A 373 10.71 19.52 4.91
CA ILE A 373 10.78 19.44 3.45
C ILE A 373 12.07 20.13 3.03
N GLU A 374 13.02 19.35 2.53
CA GLU A 374 14.34 19.82 2.06
C GLU A 374 14.40 19.75 0.54
N ILE A 375 15.26 20.56 -0.07
CA ILE A 375 15.51 20.55 -1.51
C ILE A 375 17.00 20.28 -1.71
N ASN A 376 17.33 19.18 -2.38
CA ASN A 376 18.69 18.85 -2.75
C ASN A 376 18.89 19.09 -4.24
N ASN A 377 19.89 19.90 -4.57
CA ASN A 377 20.36 20.05 -5.94
C ASN A 377 21.20 18.82 -6.29
N LEU A 378 20.72 17.99 -7.21
CA LEU A 378 21.54 16.90 -7.75
C LEU A 378 22.66 17.50 -8.62
N SER A 379 23.85 16.89 -8.53
CA SER A 379 25.14 17.35 -9.10
C SER A 379 25.11 17.66 -10.61
N ASN A 380 24.07 17.23 -11.32
CA ASN A 380 23.89 17.40 -12.76
C ASN A 380 23.06 18.65 -13.14
N GLY A 381 22.67 19.49 -12.17
CA GLY A 381 22.13 20.84 -12.41
C GLY A 381 20.73 20.92 -13.05
N ARG A 382 20.06 19.79 -13.28
CA ARG A 382 18.75 19.75 -13.97
C ARG A 382 17.58 19.18 -13.15
N GLN A 383 17.83 18.58 -11.99
CA GLN A 383 16.75 17.93 -11.23
C GLN A 383 16.85 18.26 -9.74
N LEU A 384 15.79 18.89 -9.23
CA LEU A 384 15.57 19.12 -7.81
C LEU A 384 15.01 17.84 -7.21
N LEU A 385 15.71 17.26 -6.24
CA LEU A 385 15.17 16.19 -5.42
C LEU A 385 14.60 16.79 -4.14
N TYR A 386 13.28 16.74 -3.99
CA TYR A 386 12.64 17.10 -2.73
C TYR A 386 12.76 15.94 -1.75
N ILE A 387 13.07 16.24 -0.50
CA ILE A 387 13.09 15.25 0.59
C ILE A 387 12.01 15.62 1.59
N ILE A 388 10.97 14.80 1.68
CA ILE A 388 9.86 14.99 2.62
C ILE A 388 10.05 14.03 3.80
N ARG A 389 10.26 14.57 5.00
CA ARG A 389 10.42 13.77 6.23
C ARG A 389 9.09 13.66 6.97
N LEU A 390 8.66 12.43 7.18
CA LEU A 390 7.42 12.05 7.85
C LEU A 390 7.73 11.30 9.14
N GLU A 391 7.04 11.63 10.23
CA GLU A 391 7.14 10.90 11.50
C GLU A 391 5.82 10.24 11.85
N ASN A 392 5.86 8.92 12.08
CA ASN A 392 4.69 8.12 12.41
C ASN A 392 4.04 8.58 13.72
N VAL A 393 2.72 8.71 13.69
CA VAL A 393 1.89 9.00 14.87
C VAL A 393 1.27 7.71 15.37
N LEU A 394 1.66 7.32 16.58
CA LEU A 394 1.20 6.08 17.21
C LEU A 394 -0.08 6.32 18.01
N PHE A 395 -0.90 5.28 18.06
CA PHE A 395 -2.07 5.23 18.92
C PHE A 395 -1.69 4.70 20.31
N GLU A 396 -2.22 5.32 21.37
CA GLU A 396 -2.23 4.68 22.68
C GLU A 396 -3.02 3.37 22.61
N LYS A 397 -2.52 2.33 23.27
CA LYS A 397 -3.24 1.05 23.36
C LYS A 397 -4.50 1.28 24.19
N ALA A 398 -5.64 1.36 23.52
CA ALA A 398 -6.94 1.48 24.15
C ALA A 398 -7.72 0.17 24.07
N SER A 399 -8.35 -0.20 25.18
CA SER A 399 -9.30 -1.33 25.24
C SER A 399 -10.49 -1.06 24.30
N VAL A 400 -11.04 -2.12 23.67
CA VAL A 400 -12.24 -1.99 22.83
C VAL A 400 -13.41 -1.38 23.60
N LEU A 401 -13.54 -1.72 24.90
CA LEU A 401 -14.59 -1.16 25.77
C LEU A 401 -14.45 0.35 25.94
N HIS A 402 -13.24 0.90 25.83
CA HIS A 402 -12.98 2.33 25.87
C HIS A 402 -13.12 2.99 24.49
N THR A 403 -12.73 2.32 23.41
CA THR A 403 -12.77 2.91 22.06
C THR A 403 -14.15 2.88 21.42
N LEU A 404 -14.96 1.84 21.68
CA LEU A 404 -16.28 1.68 21.07
C LEU A 404 -17.26 2.80 21.45
N PRO A 405 -17.41 3.22 22.73
CA PRO A 405 -18.29 4.34 23.06
C PRO A 405 -17.86 5.66 22.43
N ALA A 406 -16.54 5.90 22.37
CA ALA A 406 -15.99 7.10 21.74
C ALA A 406 -16.27 7.12 20.23
N TYR A 407 -16.04 6.00 19.55
CA TYR A 407 -16.38 5.81 18.14
C TYR A 407 -17.87 6.02 17.88
N MET A 408 -18.73 5.33 18.63
CA MET A 408 -20.19 5.44 18.51
C MET A 408 -20.68 6.87 18.74
N LYS A 409 -20.18 7.56 19.78
CA LYS A 409 -20.54 8.95 20.06
C LYS A 409 -20.14 9.90 18.93
N LEU A 410 -18.98 9.68 18.30
CA LEU A 410 -18.50 10.49 17.18
C LEU A 410 -19.31 10.22 15.90
N CYS A 411 -19.66 8.97 15.60
CA CYS A 411 -20.53 8.60 14.49
C CYS A 411 -21.93 9.23 14.64
N ILE A 412 -22.54 9.08 15.82
CA ILE A 412 -23.86 9.62 16.11
C ILE A 412 -23.87 11.14 16.02
N LYS A 413 -22.90 11.83 16.62
CA LYS A 413 -22.80 13.31 16.58
C LYS A 413 -22.66 13.85 15.15
N HIS A 414 -21.95 13.14 14.28
CA HIS A 414 -21.80 13.53 12.88
C HIS A 414 -23.11 13.41 12.10
N GLU A 415 -23.85 12.30 12.28
CA GLU A 415 -25.14 12.10 11.62
C GLU A 415 -26.21 13.08 12.10
N TYR A 416 -26.26 13.39 13.40
CA TYR A 416 -27.13 14.46 13.92
C TYR A 416 -26.83 15.82 13.28
N LYS A 417 -25.55 16.14 13.05
CA LYS A 417 -25.15 17.39 12.38
C LYS A 417 -25.61 17.40 10.92
N LYS A 418 -25.44 16.30 10.18
CA LYS A 418 -25.93 16.16 8.79
C LYS A 418 -27.44 16.28 8.68
N GLN A 419 -28.18 15.68 9.62
CA GLN A 419 -29.65 15.76 9.63
C GLN A 419 -30.13 17.19 9.90
N LYS A 420 -29.47 17.90 10.81
CA LYS A 420 -29.77 19.30 11.13
C LYS A 420 -29.46 20.25 9.96
N GLU A 421 -28.38 20.00 9.23
CA GLU A 421 -28.04 20.74 8.00
C GLU A 421 -29.03 20.47 6.87
N LYS A 422 -29.58 19.25 6.77
CA LYS A 422 -30.64 18.90 5.80
C LYS A 422 -32.02 19.48 6.12
N HIS A 423 -32.30 19.86 7.37
CA HIS A 423 -33.58 20.45 7.79
C HIS A 423 -33.57 22.00 7.78
N HIS A 424 -32.44 22.61 7.40
CA HIS A 424 -32.27 24.06 7.26
C HIS A 424 -32.05 24.51 5.80
N ILE A 425 -32.31 23.62 4.83
CA ILE A 425 -32.48 23.89 3.40
C ILE A 425 -33.94 23.53 3.09
#